data_AF-A0A2N7VIB5-F1
#
_entry.id   AF-A0A2N7VIB5-F1
#
_cell.length_a   1.000
_cell.length_b   1.000
_cell.length_c   1.000
_cell.angle_alpha   90.00
_cell.angle_beta   90.00
_cell.angle_gamma   90.00
#
_symmetry.space_group_name_H-M   'P 1'
#
loop_
_entity.id
_entity.type
_entity.pdbx_description
1 polymer ?
#
loop_
_entity_poly.entity_id
_entity_poly.type
_entity_poly.pdbx_seq_one_letter_code
_entity_poly.pdbx_strand_id
1 'polypeptide(L)'
;MSSSNPLEPIYRAYVVSSDCFRVVQRTVSRQQAALVQRTQFHGASEEAAKTAIMDASKQAADLAILALFATFERFVIEHLQAAHRLLRNGHPIGYASRLAKKFRRRSRVLEV
;
A
#
# COMPACT_ATOMS: atom_id res chain seq x y z
N MET A 1 -5.31 -6.93 20.83
CA MET A 1 -5.99 -6.56 19.58
C MET A 1 -4.93 -6.44 18.52
N SER A 2 -4.99 -7.26 17.47
CA SER A 2 -3.98 -7.31 16.42
C SER A 2 -3.85 -5.91 15.80
N SER A 3 -2.64 -5.35 15.83
CA SER A 3 -2.33 -4.14 15.09
C SER A 3 -2.30 -4.50 13.61
N SER A 4 -3.47 -4.52 12.98
CA SER A 4 -3.57 -4.69 11.53
C SER A 4 -2.79 -3.55 10.87
N ASN A 5 -1.79 -3.88 10.06
CA ASN A 5 -1.02 -2.89 9.33
C ASN A 5 -1.97 -2.14 8.39
N PRO A 6 -2.21 -0.83 8.57
CA PRO A 6 -3.17 -0.08 7.76
C PRO A 6 -2.72 0.07 6.29
N LEU A 7 -1.44 -0.17 6.01
CA LEU A 7 -0.86 -0.11 4.67
C LEU A 7 -1.04 -1.41 3.89
N GLU A 8 -1.27 -2.53 4.59
CA GLU A 8 -1.34 -3.87 4.00
C GLU A 8 -2.41 -4.00 2.91
N PRO A 9 -3.64 -3.49 3.06
CA PRO A 9 -4.65 -3.62 2.01
C PRO A 9 -4.26 -2.92 0.71
N ILE A 10 -3.63 -1.74 0.81
CA ILE A 10 -3.19 -0.94 -0.34
C ILE A 10 -2.04 -1.64 -1.05
N TYR A 11 -1.06 -2.11 -0.28
CA TYR A 11 0.07 -2.85 -0.83
C TYR A 11 -0.39 -4.13 -1.55
N ARG A 12 -1.31 -4.90 -0.95
CA ARG A 12 -1.89 -6.09 -1.59
C ARG A 12 -2.63 -5.78 -2.88
N ALA A 13 -3.45 -4.73 -2.90
CA ALA A 13 -4.16 -4.31 -4.11
C ALA A 13 -3.19 -3.95 -5.25
N TYR A 14 -2.08 -3.28 -4.93
CA TYR A 14 -1.02 -2.99 -5.89
C TYR A 14 -0.34 -4.27 -6.40
N VAL A 15 0.02 -5.21 -5.52
CA VAL A 15 0.65 -6.48 -5.90
C VAL A 15 -0.24 -7.26 -6.86
N VAL A 16 -1.53 -7.42 -6.53
CA VAL A 16 -2.51 -8.10 -7.40
C VAL A 16 -2.63 -7.39 -8.74
N SER A 17 -2.68 -6.05 -8.75
CA SER A 17 -2.74 -5.27 -10.00
C SER A 17 -1.49 -5.48 -10.86
N SER A 18 -0.31 -5.51 -10.25
CA SER A 18 0.97 -5.77 -10.94
C SER A 18 0.99 -7.15 -11.59
N ASP A 19 0.50 -8.17 -10.89
CA ASP A 19 0.39 -9.52 -11.44
C ASP A 19 -0.61 -9.58 -12.60
N CYS A 20 -1.75 -8.89 -12.50
CA CYS A 20 -2.69 -8.74 -13.61
C CYS A 20 -2.01 -8.12 -14.84
N PHE A 21 -1.23 -7.04 -14.70
CA PHE A 21 -0.53 -6.43 -15.82
C PHE A 21 0.46 -7.41 -16.49
N ARG A 22 1.20 -8.20 -15.71
CA ARG A 22 2.10 -9.23 -16.25
C ARG A 22 1.35 -10.32 -17.03
N VAL A 23 0.19 -10.74 -16.54
CA VAL A 23 -0.66 -11.72 -17.23
C VAL A 23 -1.14 -11.14 -18.55
N VAL A 24 -1.70 -9.93 -18.55
CA VAL A 24 -2.19 -9.26 -19.76
C VAL A 24 -1.05 -9.06 -20.77
N GLN A 25 0.13 -8.64 -20.34
CA GLN A 25 1.30 -8.49 -21.21
C GLN A 25 1.68 -9.82 -21.89
N ARG A 26 1.65 -10.94 -21.16
CA ARG A 26 1.90 -12.27 -21.72
C ARG A 26 0.82 -12.70 -22.70
N THR A 27 -0.45 -12.41 -22.40
CA THR A 27 -1.59 -12.73 -23.25
C THR A 27 -1.52 -11.98 -24.59
N VAL A 28 -1.18 -10.69 -24.54
CA VAL A 28 -0.99 -9.84 -25.73
C VAL A 28 0.20 -10.34 -26.57
N SER A 29 1.35 -10.60 -25.96
CA SER A 29 2.53 -11.07 -26.71
C SER A 29 2.41 -12.48 -27.28
N ARG A 30 1.55 -13.33 -26.71
CA ARG A 30 1.24 -14.66 -27.26
C ARG A 30 0.08 -14.63 -28.27
N GLN A 31 -0.44 -13.45 -28.60
CA GLN A 31 -1.58 -13.25 -29.50
C GLN A 31 -2.76 -14.19 -29.21
N GLN A 32 -3.06 -14.39 -27.92
CA GLN A 32 -4.18 -15.24 -27.51
C GLN A 32 -5.50 -14.51 -27.72
N ALA A 33 -5.92 -14.40 -28.99
CA ALA A 33 -7.06 -13.61 -29.46
C ALA A 33 -8.34 -13.86 -28.64
N ALA A 34 -8.59 -15.11 -28.24
CA ALA A 34 -9.76 -15.50 -27.44
C ALA A 34 -9.81 -14.80 -26.07
N LEU A 35 -8.66 -14.50 -25.45
CA LEU A 35 -8.59 -13.85 -24.14
C LEU A 35 -8.71 -12.31 -24.23
N VAL A 36 -8.37 -11.73 -25.37
CA VAL A 36 -8.41 -10.27 -25.60
C VAL A 36 -9.67 -9.80 -26.33
N GLN A 37 -10.49 -10.72 -26.89
CA GLN A 37 -11.72 -10.42 -27.65
C GLN A 37 -12.72 -9.48 -26.96
N ARG A 38 -12.74 -9.43 -25.63
CA ARG A 38 -13.67 -8.59 -24.85
C ARG A 38 -12.97 -7.48 -24.08
N THR A 39 -11.77 -7.11 -24.52
CA THR A 39 -10.94 -6.09 -23.87
C THR A 39 -10.66 -4.95 -24.84
N GLN A 40 -10.17 -3.83 -24.30
CA GLN A 40 -9.72 -2.70 -25.14
C GLN A 40 -8.49 -3.03 -26.01
N PHE A 41 -7.86 -4.19 -25.79
CA PHE A 41 -6.76 -4.67 -26.62
C PHE A 41 -7.24 -5.46 -27.86
N HIS A 42 -8.54 -5.67 -28.04
CA HIS A 42 -9.05 -6.31 -29.25
C HIS A 42 -8.82 -5.41 -30.47
N GLY A 43 -8.09 -5.92 -31.47
CA GLY A 43 -7.75 -5.15 -32.67
C GLY A 43 -6.63 -4.11 -32.47
N ALA A 44 -6.07 -3.99 -31.26
CA ALA A 44 -4.88 -3.18 -31.01
C ALA A 44 -3.63 -3.89 -31.54
N SER A 45 -2.64 -3.14 -32.03
CA SER A 45 -1.33 -3.71 -32.32
C SER A 45 -0.64 -4.14 -31.02
N GLU A 46 0.29 -5.09 -31.11
CA GLU A 46 1.05 -5.56 -29.95
C GLU A 46 1.82 -4.41 -29.30
N GLU A 47 2.39 -3.50 -30.09
CA GLU A 47 3.13 -2.33 -29.63
C GLU A 47 2.23 -1.35 -28.87
N ALA A 48 1.04 -1.07 -29.41
CA ALA A 48 0.08 -0.17 -28.78
C ALA A 48 -0.42 -0.75 -27.45
N ALA A 49 -0.74 -2.05 -27.43
CA ALA A 49 -1.16 -2.75 -26.22
C ALA A 49 -0.05 -2.79 -25.17
N LYS A 50 1.21 -3.09 -25.55
CA LYS A 50 2.36 -3.05 -24.63
C LYS A 50 2.57 -1.67 -24.02
N THR A 51 2.46 -0.62 -24.83
CA THR A 51 2.62 0.77 -24.38
C THR A 51 1.53 1.13 -23.36
N ALA A 52 0.27 0.83 -23.69
CA ALA A 52 -0.86 1.07 -22.79
C ALA A 52 -0.74 0.30 -21.46
N ILE A 53 -0.28 -0.96 -21.49
CA ILE A 53 -0.04 -1.75 -20.27
C ILE A 53 1.08 -1.15 -19.43
N MET A 54 2.18 -0.72 -20.07
CA MET A 54 3.31 -0.10 -19.38
C MET A 54 2.89 1.21 -18.70
N ASP A 55 2.15 2.05 -19.41
CA ASP A 55 1.65 3.32 -18.87
C ASP A 55 0.68 3.09 -17.71
N ALA A 56 -0.27 2.15 -17.86
CA ALA A 56 -1.20 1.81 -16.80
C ALA A 56 -0.49 1.24 -15.57
N SER A 57 0.53 0.39 -15.78
CA SER A 57 1.36 -0.16 -14.69
C SER A 57 2.12 0.93 -13.95
N LYS A 58 2.66 1.93 -14.66
CA LYS A 58 3.36 3.06 -14.05
C LYS A 58 2.40 3.91 -13.21
N GLN A 59 1.25 4.28 -13.77
CA GLN A 59 0.24 5.05 -13.05
C GLN A 59 -0.28 4.30 -11.81
N ALA A 60 -0.49 2.98 -11.91
CA ALA A 60 -0.89 2.16 -10.78
C ALA A 60 0.16 2.16 -9.64
N ALA A 61 1.46 2.17 -9.98
CA ALA A 61 2.53 2.28 -9.00
C ALA A 61 2.55 3.67 -8.33
N ASP A 62 2.44 4.74 -9.11
CA ASP A 62 2.41 6.11 -8.59
C ASP A 62 1.22 6.33 -7.65
N LEU A 63 0.04 5.84 -8.03
CA LEU A 63 -1.17 5.89 -7.19
C LEU A 63 -1.04 5.04 -5.93
N ALA A 64 -0.44 3.86 -6.02
CA ALA A 64 -0.20 3.01 -4.85
C ALA A 64 0.72 3.71 -3.84
N ILE A 65 1.80 4.33 -4.32
CA ILE A 65 2.72 5.11 -3.48
C ILE A 65 1.96 6.25 -2.78
N LEU A 66 1.20 7.04 -3.54
CA LEU A 66 0.40 8.14 -2.98
C LEU A 66 -0.59 7.65 -1.92
N ALA A 67 -1.31 6.56 -2.20
CA ALA A 67 -2.29 5.98 -1.28
C ALA A 67 -1.63 5.45 0.01
N LEU A 68 -0.44 4.85 -0.10
CA LEU A 68 0.35 4.41 1.05
C LEU A 68 0.76 5.61 1.92
N PHE A 69 1.25 6.69 1.31
CA PHE A 69 1.59 7.92 2.03
C PHE A 69 0.39 8.54 2.73
N ALA A 70 -0.72 8.73 2.01
CA ALA A 70 -1.94 9.30 2.57
C ALA A 70 -2.49 8.47 3.74
N THR A 71 -2.41 7.15 3.64
CA THR A 71 -2.88 6.24 4.69
C THR A 71 -1.95 6.24 5.90
N PHE A 72 -0.64 6.29 5.67
CA PHE A 72 0.35 6.43 6.72
C PHE A 72 0.16 7.76 7.48
N GLU A 73 0.04 8.87 6.76
CA GLU A 73 -0.16 10.20 7.33
C GLU A 73 -1.44 10.23 8.18
N ARG A 74 -2.56 9.74 7.64
CA ARG A 74 -3.82 9.63 8.37
C ARG A 74 -3.65 8.82 9.65
N PHE A 75 -2.97 7.67 9.58
CA PHE A 75 -2.72 6.83 10.75
C PHE A 75 -1.90 7.56 11.82
N VAL A 76 -0.85 8.29 11.42
CA VAL A 76 -0.02 9.07 12.36
C VAL A 76 -0.84 10.18 13.02
N ILE A 77 -1.62 10.93 12.24
CA ILE A 77 -2.49 12.00 12.75
C ILE A 77 -3.51 11.44 13.75
N GLU A 78 -4.21 10.37 13.39
CA GLU A 78 -5.19 9.71 14.26
C GLU A 78 -4.54 9.21 15.56
N HIS A 79 -3.33 8.64 15.47
CA HIS A 79 -2.58 8.20 16.63
C HIS A 79 -2.19 9.36 17.57
N LEU A 80 -1.71 10.47 17.00
CA LEU A 80 -1.35 11.66 17.77
C LEU A 80 -2.58 12.32 18.42
N GLN A 81 -3.69 12.39 17.69
CA GLN A 81 -4.95 12.91 18.24
C GLN A 81 -5.48 12.04 19.38
N ALA A 82 -5.40 10.71 19.25
CA ALA A 82 -5.78 9.79 20.31
C ALA A 82 -4.88 9.96 21.55
N ALA A 83 -3.57 10.08 21.37
CA ALA A 83 -2.62 10.35 22.44
C ALA A 83 -2.91 11.69 23.15
N HIS A 84 -3.18 12.75 22.39
CA HIS A 84 -3.54 14.05 22.94
C HIS A 84 -4.81 13.97 23.79
N ARG A 85 -5.87 13.29 23.31
CA ARG A 85 -7.11 13.11 24.07
C ARG A 85 -6.87 12.39 25.40
N LEU A 86 -6.01 11.37 25.42
CA LEU A 86 -5.64 10.65 26.65
C LEU A 86 -4.88 11.53 27.64
N LEU A 87 -3.98 12.40 27.15
CA LEU A 87 -3.24 13.35 27.98
C LEU A 87 -4.16 14.43 28.58
N ARG A 88 -5.07 14.98 27.75
CA ARG A 88 -6.03 16.01 28.18
C ARG A 88 -7.02 15.50 29.22
N ASN A 89 -7.39 14.22 29.18
CA ASN A 89 -8.30 13.57 30.13
C ASN A 89 -7.60 13.11 31.43
N GLY A 90 -6.47 13.74 31.81
CA GLY A 90 -5.88 13.57 33.15
C GLY A 90 -5.06 12.30 33.37
N HIS A 91 -4.53 11.65 32.32
CA HIS A 91 -3.64 10.48 32.45
C HIS A 91 -2.14 10.73 32.14
N PRO A 92 -1.51 11.83 32.62
CA PRO A 92 -0.11 12.11 32.28
C PRO A 92 0.85 11.02 32.76
N ILE A 93 0.62 10.43 33.95
CA ILE A 93 1.52 9.42 34.54
C ILE A 93 1.37 8.04 33.86
N GLY A 94 0.14 7.63 33.53
CA GLY A 94 -0.14 6.33 32.92
C GLY A 94 0.25 6.23 31.44
N TYR A 95 0.24 7.36 30.72
CA TYR A 95 0.73 7.44 29.33
C TYR A 95 2.26 7.56 29.29
N ALA A 96 2.86 8.45 30.11
CA ALA A 96 4.31 8.63 30.17
C ALA A 96 5.03 7.34 30.61
N SER A 97 4.50 6.61 31.60
CA SER A 97 5.06 5.32 32.04
C SER A 97 5.01 4.24 30.95
N ARG A 98 3.92 4.16 30.18
CA ARG A 98 3.80 3.24 29.04
C ARG A 98 4.73 3.61 27.89
N LEU A 99 4.86 4.90 27.59
CA LEU A 99 5.78 5.42 26.58
C LEU A 99 7.24 5.11 26.97
N ALA A 100 7.64 5.45 28.19
CA ALA A 100 8.98 5.16 28.74
C ALA A 100 9.30 3.65 28.71
N LYS A 101 8.31 2.80 29.03
CA LYS A 101 8.46 1.34 28.98
C LYS A 101 8.64 0.82 27.54
N LYS A 102 7.95 1.41 26.55
CA LYS A 102 8.06 1.05 25.13
C LYS A 102 9.42 1.46 24.54
N PHE A 103 9.93 2.63 24.91
CA PHE A 103 11.26 3.10 24.49
C PHE A 103 12.38 2.29 25.15
N ARG A 104 12.33 2.02 26.47
CA ARG A 104 13.31 1.12 27.13
C ARG A 104 13.39 -0.26 26.51
N ARG A 105 12.24 -0.83 26.11
CA ARG A 105 12.20 -2.15 25.45
C ARG A 105 12.84 -2.15 24.06
N ARG A 106 12.73 -1.05 23.30
CA ARG A 106 13.38 -0.94 21.98
C ARG A 106 14.89 -0.67 22.09
N SER A 107 15.33 0.11 23.08
CA SER A 107 16.76 0.35 23.31
C SER A 107 17.53 -0.92 23.68
N ARG A 108 16.91 -1.86 24.41
CA ARG A 108 17.53 -3.17 24.74
C ARG A 108 17.68 -4.14 23.57
N VAL A 109 17.00 -3.90 22.45
CA VAL A 109 17.08 -4.77 21.26
C VAL A 109 18.20 -4.31 20.31
N LEU A 110 18.81 -3.15 20.57
CA LEU A 110 19.92 -2.58 19.80
C LEU A 110 21.29 -2.77 20.48
N GLU A 111 21.35 -3.47 21.62
CA GLU A 111 22.58 -3.77 22.38
C GLU A 111 22.95 -5.28 22.36
N VAL A 112 22.56 -6.02 21.32
CA VAL A 112 22.99 -7.42 21.12
C VAL A 112 23.65 -7.57 19.76
#